data_AF-A0A397B236-F1
#
_entry.id   AF-A0A397B236-F1
#
_cell.length_a   1.000
_cell.length_b   1.000
_cell.length_c   1.000
_cell.angle_alpha   90.00
_cell.angle_beta   90.00
_cell.angle_gamma   90.00
#
_symmetry.space_group_name_H-M   'P 1'
#
loop_
_entity.id
_entity.type
_entity.pdbx_description
1 polymer ?
#
loop_
_entity_poly.entity_id
_entity_poly.type
_entity_poly.pdbx_seq_one_letter_code
_entity_poly.pdbx_strand_id
1 'polypeptide(L)'
;MKVLFVIPKNPPPTLEGDFSPKFKDFVSCCLVKDAAARPTALELLQHPFIKAKSGKDVSYLTELIERAQLGTSDLPVEPTSTITTTSTTSLLPVDSTTSDLADAVDSGWDFGATVRLSKDAMSPKKSTVQSVFQDDTAFSDDFGESLFDDVLKPAVFETVQGTDDGNAQDLLLELLHTLESLSFDQPHVLGQVLERINGALAKHPDPRLRQFHHE
;
A
#
# COMPACT_ATOMS: atom_id res chain seq x y z
N MET A 1 -1.73 10.83 -29.56
CA MET A 1 -2.22 9.77 -28.65
C MET A 1 -3.22 8.86 -29.39
N LYS A 2 -2.77 7.76 -30.02
CA LYS A 2 -3.62 6.87 -30.85
C LYS A 2 -4.42 5.84 -30.03
N VAL A 3 -4.10 5.64 -28.76
CA VAL A 3 -4.63 4.60 -27.87
C VAL A 3 -6.15 4.69 -27.65
N LEU A 4 -6.69 5.90 -27.54
CA LEU A 4 -8.13 6.15 -27.30
C LEU A 4 -9.03 5.57 -28.40
N PHE A 5 -8.51 5.39 -29.61
CA PHE A 5 -9.26 4.86 -30.75
C PHE A 5 -8.98 3.39 -31.04
N VAL A 6 -7.91 2.82 -30.49
CA VAL A 6 -7.44 1.46 -30.77
C VAL A 6 -8.07 0.47 -29.79
N ILE A 7 -8.08 0.79 -28.48
CA ILE A 7 -8.62 -0.09 -27.43
C ILE A 7 -10.10 -0.43 -27.66
N PRO A 8 -10.99 0.54 -27.99
CA PRO A 8 -12.40 0.20 -28.20
C PRO A 8 -12.65 -0.59 -29.49
N LYS A 9 -11.73 -0.60 -30.46
CA LYS A 9 -11.90 -1.28 -31.75
C LYS A 9 -11.36 -2.69 -31.77
N ASN A 10 -10.24 -2.92 -31.09
CA ASN A 10 -9.58 -4.21 -31.07
C ASN A 10 -10.31 -5.20 -30.15
N PRO A 11 -10.16 -6.51 -30.40
CA PRO A 11 -10.56 -7.53 -29.42
C PRO A 11 -9.72 -7.38 -28.15
N PRO A 12 -10.21 -7.91 -27.01
CA PRO A 12 -9.43 -7.97 -25.80
C PRO A 12 -8.06 -8.63 -26.00
N PRO A 13 -6.99 -8.10 -25.39
CA PRO A 13 -5.69 -8.75 -25.44
C PRO A 13 -5.74 -10.09 -24.68
N THR A 14 -4.93 -11.04 -25.14
CA THR A 14 -4.76 -12.35 -24.51
C THR A 14 -3.34 -12.50 -23.99
N LEU A 15 -3.16 -13.21 -22.87
CA LEU A 15 -1.84 -13.48 -22.32
C LEU A 15 -1.10 -14.56 -23.14
N GLU A 16 -0.10 -14.14 -23.91
CA GLU A 16 0.75 -15.01 -24.73
C GLU A 16 2.01 -15.47 -23.96
N GLY A 17 2.61 -16.61 -24.36
CA GLY A 17 3.82 -17.16 -23.74
C GLY A 17 3.60 -18.33 -22.76
N ASP A 18 4.66 -18.72 -22.06
CA ASP A 18 4.73 -19.90 -21.18
C ASP A 18 4.12 -19.65 -19.79
N PHE A 19 2.83 -19.32 -19.79
CA PHE A 19 2.05 -19.11 -18.57
C PHE A 19 1.11 -20.28 -18.30
N SER A 20 0.83 -20.52 -17.01
CA SER A 20 -0.14 -21.55 -16.62
C SER A 20 -1.53 -21.28 -17.21
N PRO A 21 -2.29 -22.31 -17.59
CA PRO A 21 -3.61 -22.14 -18.19
C PRO A 21 -4.57 -21.38 -17.28
N LYS A 22 -4.50 -21.62 -15.96
CA LYS A 22 -5.29 -20.89 -14.96
C LYS A 22 -4.96 -19.39 -14.91
N PHE A 23 -3.71 -19.01 -15.19
CA PHE A 23 -3.32 -17.61 -15.22
C PHE A 23 -3.81 -16.92 -16.49
N LYS A 24 -3.70 -17.58 -17.64
CA LYS A 24 -4.27 -17.08 -18.91
C LYS A 24 -5.78 -16.87 -18.80
N ASP A 25 -6.48 -17.83 -18.20
CA ASP A 25 -7.91 -17.77 -17.93
C ASP A 25 -8.27 -16.58 -17.02
N PHE A 26 -7.57 -16.41 -15.89
CA PHE A 26 -7.76 -15.27 -14.99
C PHE A 26 -7.62 -13.92 -15.70
N VAL A 27 -6.56 -13.74 -16.50
CA VAL A 27 -6.34 -12.50 -17.27
C VAL A 27 -7.45 -12.28 -18.29
N SER A 28 -7.96 -13.34 -18.92
CA SER A 28 -9.08 -13.23 -19.86
C SER A 28 -10.37 -12.76 -19.18
N CYS A 29 -10.64 -13.22 -17.95
CA CYS A 29 -11.78 -12.75 -17.16
C CYS A 29 -11.67 -11.26 -16.80
N CYS A 30 -10.45 -10.75 -16.56
CA CYS A 30 -10.23 -9.33 -16.26
C CYS A 30 -10.41 -8.44 -17.50
N LEU A 31 -10.10 -8.95 -18.70
CA LEU A 31 -10.05 -8.18 -19.93
C LEU A 31 -11.37 -8.25 -20.74
N VAL A 32 -12.51 -8.28 -20.07
CA VAL A 32 -13.82 -8.23 -20.76
C VAL A 32 -14.11 -6.79 -21.18
N LYS A 33 -14.43 -6.60 -22.47
CA LYS A 33 -14.70 -5.27 -23.07
C LYS A 33 -15.98 -4.63 -22.52
N ASP A 34 -17.02 -5.43 -22.34
CA ASP A 34 -18.25 -4.99 -21.68
C ASP A 34 -18.00 -4.92 -20.16
N ALA A 35 -18.19 -3.73 -19.59
CA ALA A 35 -17.98 -3.51 -18.16
C ALA A 35 -19.01 -4.25 -17.31
N ALA A 36 -20.24 -4.42 -17.79
CA ALA A 36 -21.30 -5.09 -17.02
C ALA A 36 -21.12 -6.61 -16.98
N ALA A 37 -20.54 -7.19 -18.02
CA ALA A 37 -20.22 -8.62 -18.09
C ALA A 37 -18.89 -8.97 -17.40
N ARG A 38 -18.10 -7.97 -16.97
CA ARG A 38 -16.83 -8.20 -16.29
C ARG A 38 -17.11 -8.64 -14.84
N PRO A 39 -16.49 -9.75 -14.37
CA PRO A 39 -16.64 -10.18 -13.00
C PRO A 39 -16.11 -9.13 -12.01
N THR A 40 -16.76 -9.06 -10.86
CA THR A 40 -16.37 -8.19 -9.75
C THR A 40 -15.09 -8.70 -9.08
N ALA A 41 -14.44 -7.84 -8.28
CA ALA A 41 -13.25 -8.23 -7.52
C ALA A 41 -13.53 -9.42 -6.59
N LEU A 42 -14.71 -9.47 -5.97
CA LEU A 42 -15.12 -10.56 -5.08
C LEU A 42 -15.19 -11.90 -5.85
N GLU A 43 -15.76 -11.89 -7.04
CA GLU A 43 -15.82 -13.09 -7.90
C GLU A 43 -14.42 -13.53 -8.37
N LEU A 44 -13.54 -12.57 -8.69
CA LEU A 44 -12.16 -12.84 -9.10
C LEU A 44 -11.30 -13.40 -7.96
N LEU A 45 -11.55 -13.02 -6.69
CA LEU A 45 -10.88 -13.61 -5.53
C LEU A 45 -11.16 -15.11 -5.39
N GLN A 46 -12.33 -15.57 -5.86
CA GLN A 46 -12.69 -17.00 -5.84
C GLN A 46 -12.08 -17.79 -7.00
N HIS A 47 -11.48 -17.12 -8.00
CA HIS A 47 -10.90 -17.75 -9.18
C HIS A 47 -9.77 -18.74 -8.80
N PRO A 48 -9.66 -19.91 -9.47
CA PRO A 48 -8.66 -20.93 -9.12
C PRO A 48 -7.20 -20.48 -9.12
N PHE A 49 -6.87 -19.43 -9.90
CA PHE A 49 -5.53 -18.84 -9.93
C PHE A 49 -5.19 -18.13 -8.61
N ILE A 50 -6.10 -17.28 -8.12
CA ILE A 50 -5.91 -16.50 -6.89
C ILE A 50 -6.12 -17.38 -5.66
N LYS A 51 -7.17 -18.20 -5.66
CA LYS A 51 -7.49 -19.11 -4.55
C LYS A 51 -6.37 -20.11 -4.24
N ALA A 52 -5.59 -20.52 -5.24
CA ALA A 52 -4.40 -21.37 -5.03
C ALA A 52 -3.25 -20.68 -4.26
N LYS A 53 -3.34 -19.36 -4.06
CA LYS A 53 -2.34 -18.52 -3.40
C LYS A 53 -2.88 -17.80 -2.15
N SER A 54 -4.21 -17.71 -1.94
CA SER A 54 -4.89 -17.02 -0.83
C SER A 54 -4.62 -17.52 0.59
N GLY A 55 -3.55 -18.27 0.83
CA GLY A 55 -3.13 -18.73 2.16
C GLY A 55 -1.63 -18.98 2.25
N LYS A 56 -0.85 -18.38 1.35
CA LYS A 56 0.61 -18.42 1.39
C LYS A 56 1.08 -17.15 2.07
N ASP A 57 1.96 -17.30 3.06
CA ASP A 57 2.59 -16.17 3.74
C ASP A 57 3.27 -15.26 2.72
N VAL A 58 3.15 -13.95 2.91
CA VAL A 58 3.72 -12.94 2.01
C VAL A 58 5.27 -12.90 2.08
N SER A 59 5.85 -13.65 3.02
CA SER A 59 7.30 -13.74 3.25
C SER A 59 8.11 -14.12 2.01
N TYR A 60 7.56 -14.88 1.05
CA TYR A 60 8.30 -15.20 -0.18
C TYR A 60 8.56 -13.97 -1.08
N LEU A 61 7.88 -12.85 -0.85
CA LEU A 61 8.11 -11.60 -1.59
C LEU A 61 9.29 -10.80 -1.07
N THR A 62 9.77 -11.04 0.15
CA THR A 62 10.89 -10.27 0.75
C THR A 62 12.15 -10.38 -0.10
N GLU A 63 12.46 -11.59 -0.58
CA GLU A 63 13.61 -11.84 -1.45
C GLU A 63 13.50 -11.09 -2.80
N LEU A 64 12.28 -10.84 -3.28
CA LEU A 64 12.03 -10.06 -4.49
C LEU A 64 12.24 -8.56 -4.24
N ILE A 65 11.84 -8.08 -3.06
CA ILE A 65 12.03 -6.69 -2.62
C ILE A 65 13.52 -6.38 -2.45
N GLU A 66 14.27 -7.27 -1.78
CA GLU A 66 15.72 -7.11 -1.57
C GLU A 66 16.49 -7.04 -2.90
N ARG A 67 16.15 -7.91 -3.86
CA ARG A 67 16.76 -7.87 -5.21
C ARG A 67 16.45 -6.59 -5.95
N ALA A 68 15.23 -6.07 -5.86
CA ALA A 68 14.85 -4.83 -6.50
C ALA A 68 15.64 -3.64 -5.93
N GLN A 69 15.85 -3.60 -4.61
CA GLN A 69 16.61 -2.55 -3.93
C GLN A 69 18.09 -2.55 -4.33
N LEU A 70 18.72 -3.72 -4.43
CA LEU A 70 20.11 -3.87 -4.90
C LEU A 70 20.27 -3.56 -6.39
N GLY A 71 19.31 -3.94 -7.23
CA GLY A 71 19.33 -3.62 -8.66
C GLY A 71 19.20 -2.13 -8.97
N THR A 72 18.63 -1.35 -8.04
CA THR A 72 18.58 0.11 -8.15
C THR A 72 19.82 0.83 -7.61
N SER A 73 20.71 0.13 -6.86
CA SER A 73 21.91 0.75 -6.28
C SER A 73 23.14 0.76 -7.18
N ASP A 74 23.13 0.04 -8.31
CA ASP A 74 24.26 -0.04 -9.27
C ASP A 74 24.15 0.95 -10.45
N LEU A 75 23.23 1.92 -10.40
CA LEU A 75 23.24 3.04 -11.35
C LEU A 75 23.97 4.24 -10.72
N PRO A 76 25.10 4.69 -11.28
CA PRO A 76 25.75 5.93 -10.85
C PRO A 76 24.77 7.09 -10.99
N VAL A 77 24.27 7.58 -9.85
CA VAL A 77 23.58 8.86 -9.76
C VAL A 77 24.66 9.93 -9.85
N GLU A 78 24.96 10.40 -11.05
CA GLU A 78 25.65 11.67 -11.25
C GLU A 78 24.60 12.80 -11.17
N PRO A 79 24.65 13.67 -10.17
CA PRO A 79 23.82 14.86 -10.13
C PRO A 79 24.52 15.96 -10.94
N THR A 80 24.11 16.25 -12.18
CA THR A 80 24.26 17.59 -12.77
C THR A 80 23.40 17.75 -14.02
N SER A 81 22.50 18.73 -13.94
CA SER A 81 21.83 19.39 -15.06
C SER A 81 22.85 19.94 -16.06
N THR A 82 23.07 19.32 -17.22
CA THR A 82 23.39 20.07 -18.45
C THR A 82 23.18 19.22 -19.70
N ILE A 83 22.43 19.78 -20.65
CA ILE A 83 22.42 19.41 -22.06
C ILE A 83 23.87 19.26 -22.55
N THR A 84 24.26 18.13 -23.16
CA THR A 84 25.21 18.08 -24.29
C THR A 84 25.24 16.67 -24.89
N THR A 85 24.85 16.61 -26.16
CA THR A 85 25.17 15.63 -27.18
C THR A 85 26.64 15.19 -27.17
N THR A 86 26.95 13.88 -27.17
CA THR A 86 28.03 13.33 -28.01
C THR A 86 28.00 11.81 -28.08
N SER A 87 28.10 11.34 -29.32
CA SER A 87 28.18 9.97 -29.83
C SER A 87 29.39 9.17 -29.32
N THR A 88 29.26 7.85 -29.24
CA THR A 88 30.40 6.92 -29.46
C THR A 88 29.90 5.54 -29.91
N THR A 89 29.73 5.44 -31.22
CA THR A 89 30.26 4.39 -32.12
C THR A 89 30.65 3.03 -31.52
N SER A 90 29.90 1.99 -31.90
CA SER A 90 30.50 0.71 -32.29
C SER A 90 29.71 0.12 -33.46
N LEU A 91 30.43 -0.03 -34.56
CA LEU A 91 29.97 -0.40 -35.90
C LEU A 91 29.65 -1.89 -35.96
N LEU A 92 28.57 -2.26 -36.67
CA LEU A 92 28.63 -3.16 -37.83
C LEU A 92 27.56 -2.75 -38.86
N PRO A 93 27.81 -2.93 -40.17
CA PRO A 93 27.04 -2.29 -41.24
C PRO A 93 26.06 -3.26 -41.92
N VAL A 94 24.84 -2.80 -42.20
CA VAL A 94 24.04 -3.37 -43.29
C VAL A 94 23.23 -2.25 -43.96
N ASP A 95 23.40 -2.19 -45.28
CA ASP A 95 22.90 -1.17 -46.20
C ASP A 95 21.51 -1.54 -46.73
N SER A 96 20.84 -0.53 -47.31
CA SER A 96 19.65 -0.58 -48.19
C SER A 96 18.29 -0.19 -47.57
N THR A 97 18.09 1.13 -47.50
CA THR A 97 16.97 1.90 -48.08
C THR A 97 15.53 1.35 -47.96
N THR A 98 14.66 2.07 -47.23
CA THR A 98 13.43 2.71 -47.76
C THR A 98 12.69 3.51 -46.66
N SER A 99 12.66 4.83 -46.88
CA SER A 99 11.67 5.88 -46.52
C SER A 99 10.65 5.68 -45.38
N ASP A 100 10.70 6.66 -44.47
CA ASP A 100 9.60 7.34 -43.76
C ASP A 100 8.93 6.66 -42.56
N LEU A 101 9.54 6.83 -41.38
CA LEU A 101 8.83 6.95 -40.10
C LEU A 101 9.73 7.65 -39.07
N ALA A 102 9.62 8.98 -39.01
CA ALA A 102 10.06 9.77 -37.86
C ALA A 102 8.81 10.18 -37.08
N ASP A 103 8.57 9.59 -35.90
CA ASP A 103 8.02 10.35 -34.77
C ASP A 103 8.21 9.62 -33.43
N ALA A 104 8.88 10.34 -32.53
CA ALA A 104 8.73 10.38 -31.08
C ALA A 104 8.72 9.07 -30.25
N VAL A 105 9.90 8.81 -29.67
CA VAL A 105 10.17 8.78 -28.22
C VAL A 105 9.31 7.85 -27.34
N ASP A 106 10.00 6.87 -26.76
CA ASP A 106 9.91 6.45 -25.35
C ASP A 106 8.66 6.94 -24.61
N SER A 107 7.56 6.19 -24.73
CA SER A 107 6.46 6.28 -23.77
C SER A 107 6.78 5.36 -22.59
N GLY A 108 7.84 5.73 -21.86
CA GLY A 108 8.11 5.24 -20.52
C GLY A 108 6.92 5.60 -19.65
N TRP A 109 6.17 4.58 -19.26
CA TRP A 109 5.04 4.73 -18.36
C TRP A 109 5.61 5.04 -16.96
N ASP A 110 5.74 6.33 -16.64
CA ASP A 110 6.26 6.77 -15.34
C ASP A 110 5.15 6.78 -14.28
N PHE A 111 5.25 5.87 -13.31
CA PHE A 111 4.34 5.80 -12.15
C PHE A 111 4.64 6.90 -11.10
N GLY A 112 5.80 7.56 -11.18
CA GLY A 112 6.22 8.61 -10.25
C GLY A 112 5.46 9.92 -10.40
N ALA A 113 4.94 10.21 -11.59
CA ALA A 113 4.20 11.43 -11.88
C ALA A 113 2.80 11.49 -11.22
N THR A 114 2.23 10.35 -10.81
CA THR A 114 0.88 10.30 -10.21
C THR A 114 0.90 10.51 -8.69
N VAL A 115 2.05 10.36 -8.03
CA VAL A 115 2.16 10.40 -6.55
C VAL A 115 2.53 11.80 -6.01
N ARG A 116 2.62 12.82 -6.86
CA ARG A 116 2.86 14.20 -6.41
C ARG A 116 1.68 15.11 -6.72
N LEU A 117 0.55 14.88 -6.04
CA LEU A 117 -0.34 16.01 -5.75
C LEU A 117 0.31 16.84 -4.65
N SER A 118 0.68 18.06 -5.03
CA SER A 118 1.09 19.13 -4.15
C SER A 118 0.03 19.34 -3.05
N LYS A 119 0.54 19.45 -1.82
CA LYS A 119 -0.16 19.59 -0.55
C LYS A 119 -1.01 20.86 -0.39
N ASP A 120 -1.25 21.65 -1.44
CA ASP A 120 -2.03 22.89 -1.37
C ASP A 120 -2.93 23.08 -2.60
N ALA A 121 -4.11 22.44 -2.62
CA ALA A 121 -5.27 22.91 -3.38
C ALA A 121 -6.58 22.23 -2.94
N MET A 122 -7.50 23.05 -2.41
CA MET A 122 -8.95 22.83 -2.30
C MET A 122 -9.48 21.65 -1.47
N SER A 123 -9.97 21.95 -0.26
CA SER A 123 -10.92 21.11 0.48
C SER A 123 -12.23 20.93 -0.30
N PRO A 124 -12.73 19.69 -0.53
CA PRO A 124 -14.10 19.48 -0.91
C PRO A 124 -14.98 19.35 0.35
N LYS A 125 -16.05 20.14 0.39
CA LYS A 125 -17.09 20.07 1.43
C LYS A 125 -17.75 18.69 1.41
N LYS A 126 -18.01 18.13 2.60
CA LYS A 126 -18.82 16.91 2.85
C LYS A 126 -20.06 16.90 1.96
N SER A 127 -20.15 15.93 1.04
CA SER A 127 -21.42 15.45 0.50
C SER A 127 -21.48 13.95 0.74
N THR A 128 -22.40 13.57 1.63
CA THR A 128 -22.79 12.19 1.91
C THR A 128 -23.13 11.46 0.61
N VAL A 129 -22.32 10.47 0.26
CA VAL A 129 -22.70 9.40 -0.67
C VAL A 129 -22.65 8.11 0.15
N GLN A 130 -23.83 7.60 0.43
CA GLN A 130 -24.06 6.39 1.21
C GLN A 130 -23.70 5.18 0.32
N SER A 131 -22.50 4.62 0.49
CA SER A 131 -22.10 3.37 -0.15
C SER A 131 -22.62 2.19 0.66
N VAL A 132 -23.60 1.51 0.08
CA VAL A 132 -24.11 0.20 0.52
C VAL A 132 -23.16 -0.86 0.01
N PHE A 133 -22.03 -1.07 0.70
CA PHE A 133 -21.21 -2.27 0.62
C PHE A 133 -20.57 -2.47 1.99
N GLN A 134 -20.94 -3.55 2.68
CA GLN A 134 -20.31 -3.97 3.93
C GLN A 134 -18.89 -4.46 3.60
N ASP A 135 -17.92 -3.69 4.05
CA ASP A 135 -16.50 -4.02 4.14
C ASP A 135 -16.25 -4.98 5.30
N ASP A 136 -15.71 -6.17 5.01
CA ASP A 136 -15.08 -7.03 6.03
C ASP A 136 -13.54 -6.91 6.00
N THR A 137 -12.99 -5.93 5.27
CA THR A 137 -11.55 -5.62 5.24
C THR A 137 -11.21 -4.13 5.41
N ALA A 138 -12.18 -3.29 5.82
CA ALA A 138 -11.94 -1.88 6.19
C ALA A 138 -12.02 -1.62 7.70
N PHE A 139 -12.10 -2.67 8.53
CA PHE A 139 -12.23 -2.51 9.98
C PHE A 139 -10.86 -2.41 10.71
N SER A 140 -9.74 -2.71 10.06
CA SER A 140 -8.42 -2.72 10.72
C SER A 140 -7.71 -1.37 10.72
N ASP A 141 -7.79 -0.62 9.63
CA ASP A 141 -7.02 0.62 9.46
C ASP A 141 -7.63 1.75 10.31
N ASP A 142 -8.96 1.84 10.37
CA ASP A 142 -9.67 2.82 11.21
C ASP A 142 -9.55 2.51 12.71
N PHE A 143 -9.58 1.23 13.09
CA PHE A 143 -9.54 0.84 14.49
C PHE A 143 -8.19 1.13 15.15
N GLY A 144 -7.07 0.90 14.45
CA GLY A 144 -5.74 1.19 14.96
C GLY A 144 -5.50 2.69 15.15
N GLU A 145 -5.88 3.50 14.15
CA GLU A 145 -5.77 4.96 14.22
C GLU A 145 -6.69 5.54 15.31
N SER A 146 -7.96 5.12 15.37
CA SER A 146 -8.91 5.58 16.40
C SER A 146 -8.47 5.14 17.81
N LEU A 147 -8.00 3.90 18.00
CA LEU A 147 -7.48 3.46 19.29
C LEU A 147 -6.30 4.32 19.75
N PHE A 148 -5.41 4.70 18.85
CA PHE A 148 -4.27 5.53 19.20
C PHE A 148 -4.67 6.97 19.47
N ASP A 149 -5.32 7.64 18.50
CA ASP A 149 -5.61 9.06 18.58
C ASP A 149 -6.74 9.40 19.58
N ASP A 150 -7.76 8.55 19.71
CA ASP A 150 -8.92 8.83 20.57
C ASP A 150 -8.76 8.32 22.00
N VAL A 151 -7.92 7.29 22.24
CA VAL A 151 -7.80 6.64 23.55
C VAL A 151 -6.40 6.75 24.12
N LEU A 152 -5.39 6.18 23.45
CA LEU A 152 -4.06 6.01 24.04
C LEU A 152 -3.32 7.34 24.18
N LYS A 153 -3.31 8.14 23.10
CA LYS A 153 -2.65 9.44 23.05
C LYS A 153 -3.21 10.41 24.10
N PRO A 154 -4.52 10.69 24.17
CA PRO A 154 -5.05 11.57 25.21
C PRO A 154 -4.78 11.05 26.63
N ALA A 155 -4.91 9.74 26.88
CA ALA A 155 -4.63 9.16 28.20
C ALA A 155 -3.16 9.33 28.63
N VAL A 156 -2.21 9.10 27.73
CA VAL A 156 -0.78 9.29 28.04
C VAL A 156 -0.46 10.77 28.19
N PHE A 157 -1.01 11.66 27.36
CA PHE A 157 -0.77 13.10 27.50
C PHE A 157 -1.35 13.68 28.79
N GLU A 158 -2.52 13.21 29.24
CA GLU A 158 -3.10 13.61 30.52
C GLU A 158 -2.21 13.17 31.70
N THR A 159 -1.68 11.95 31.67
CA THR A 159 -0.75 11.46 32.71
C THR A 159 0.60 12.17 32.71
N VAL A 160 1.13 12.51 31.53
CA VAL A 160 2.35 13.33 31.38
C VAL A 160 2.14 14.72 31.99
N GLN A 161 0.99 15.37 31.72
CA GLN A 161 0.67 16.69 32.30
C GLN A 161 0.50 16.66 33.82
N GLY A 162 0.06 15.52 34.37
CA GLY A 162 -0.09 15.31 35.81
C GLY A 162 1.20 14.93 36.56
N THR A 163 2.27 14.60 35.84
CA THR A 163 3.57 14.19 36.39
C THR A 163 4.53 15.37 36.37
N ASP A 164 5.25 15.64 37.46
CA ASP A 164 6.28 16.70 37.57
C ASP A 164 7.71 16.18 37.33
N ASP A 165 7.91 14.87 37.41
CA ASP A 165 9.18 14.20 37.14
C ASP A 165 9.50 14.14 35.64
N GLY A 166 10.43 14.99 35.17
CA GLY A 166 10.84 15.04 33.76
C GLY A 166 11.30 13.70 33.17
N ASN A 167 12.00 12.88 33.95
CA ASN A 167 12.41 11.53 33.51
C ASN A 167 11.21 10.58 33.31
N ALA A 168 10.17 10.70 34.14
CA ALA A 168 8.96 9.90 33.98
C ALA A 168 8.13 10.39 32.77
N GLN A 169 8.11 11.71 32.52
CA GLN A 169 7.51 12.27 31.31
C GLN A 169 8.18 11.74 30.05
N ASP A 170 9.52 11.69 30.02
CA ASP A 170 10.28 11.17 28.88
C ASP A 170 9.96 9.69 28.61
N LEU A 171 9.90 8.87 29.66
CA LEU A 171 9.52 7.45 29.54
C LEU A 171 8.07 7.26 29.05
N LEU A 172 7.14 8.12 29.48
CA LEU A 172 5.74 8.07 29.03
C LEU A 172 5.62 8.46 27.55
N LEU A 173 6.39 9.44 27.09
CA LEU A 173 6.42 9.83 25.68
C LEU A 173 7.09 8.76 24.81
N GLU A 174 8.15 8.11 25.30
CA GLU A 174 8.76 6.96 24.63
C GLU A 174 7.78 5.79 24.52
N LEU A 175 7.06 5.48 25.61
CA LEU A 175 5.99 4.50 25.60
C LEU A 175 4.93 4.85 24.55
N LEU A 176 4.48 6.10 24.49
CA LEU A 176 3.48 6.54 23.52
C LEU A 176 3.93 6.31 22.08
N HIS A 177 5.20 6.59 21.77
CA HIS A 177 5.76 6.36 20.44
C HIS A 177 5.81 4.86 20.08
N THR A 178 6.15 4.01 21.05
CA THR A 178 6.11 2.55 20.82
C THR A 178 4.68 2.03 20.62
N LEU A 179 3.71 2.61 21.33
CA LEU A 179 2.29 2.29 21.18
C LEU A 179 1.75 2.73 19.82
N GLU A 180 2.18 3.88 19.29
CA GLU A 180 1.83 4.37 17.94
C GLU A 180 2.26 3.40 16.85
N SER A 181 3.50 2.91 16.95
CA SER A 181 4.03 1.93 16.00
C SER A 181 3.25 0.61 16.09
N LEU A 182 2.92 0.15 17.31
CA LEU A 182 2.20 -1.09 17.52
C LEU A 182 0.71 -1.00 17.14
N SER A 183 0.07 0.16 17.30
CA SER A 183 -1.32 0.38 16.89
C SER A 183 -1.46 0.36 15.38
N PHE A 184 -0.44 0.80 14.64
CA PHE A 184 -0.44 0.74 13.18
C PHE A 184 -0.11 -0.67 12.65
N ASP A 185 0.91 -1.31 13.23
CA ASP A 185 1.36 -2.63 12.75
C ASP A 185 0.43 -3.78 13.16
N GLN A 186 -0.09 -3.80 14.39
CA GLN A 186 -0.85 -4.92 14.96
C GLN A 186 -1.96 -4.46 15.94
N PRO A 187 -2.99 -3.73 15.47
CA PRO A 187 -4.01 -3.14 16.34
C PRO A 187 -4.82 -4.16 17.15
N HIS A 188 -5.12 -5.34 16.58
CA HIS A 188 -5.86 -6.39 17.29
C HIS A 188 -5.06 -6.99 18.46
N VAL A 189 -3.74 -7.09 18.34
CA VAL A 189 -2.88 -7.62 19.41
C VAL A 189 -2.86 -6.63 20.57
N LEU A 190 -2.71 -5.33 20.27
CA LEU A 190 -2.75 -4.28 21.28
C LEU A 190 -4.09 -4.23 22.01
N GLY A 191 -5.21 -4.33 21.28
CA GLY A 191 -6.55 -4.44 21.87
C GLY A 191 -6.69 -5.62 22.84
N GLN A 192 -6.19 -6.81 22.47
CA GLN A 192 -6.19 -7.97 23.36
C GLN A 192 -5.32 -7.77 24.61
N VAL A 193 -4.19 -7.07 24.49
CA VAL A 193 -3.32 -6.78 25.65
C VAL A 193 -4.05 -5.87 26.62
N LEU A 194 -4.69 -4.80 26.12
CA LEU A 194 -5.48 -3.89 26.95
C LEU A 194 -6.63 -4.61 27.67
N GLU A 195 -7.37 -5.47 26.95
CA GLU A 195 -8.45 -6.28 27.54
C GLU A 195 -7.91 -7.21 28.65
N ARG A 196 -6.78 -7.89 28.39
CA ARG A 196 -6.16 -8.79 29.38
C ARG A 196 -5.64 -8.03 30.59
N ILE A 197 -5.05 -6.84 30.41
CA ILE A 197 -4.60 -5.98 31.51
C ILE A 197 -5.80 -5.58 32.36
N ASN A 198 -6.88 -5.08 31.75
CA ASN A 198 -8.06 -4.67 32.50
C ASN A 198 -8.68 -5.86 33.28
N GLY A 199 -8.83 -7.02 32.62
CA GLY A 199 -9.34 -8.23 33.28
C GLY A 199 -8.43 -8.75 34.40
N ALA A 200 -7.11 -8.55 34.30
CA ALA A 200 -6.15 -8.90 35.35
C ALA A 200 -6.23 -7.93 36.54
N LEU A 201 -6.40 -6.62 36.29
CA LEU A 201 -6.58 -5.62 37.34
C LEU A 201 -7.84 -5.91 38.17
N ALA A 202 -8.95 -6.30 37.54
CA ALA A 202 -10.20 -6.64 38.23
C ALA A 202 -10.03 -7.77 39.26
N LYS A 203 -9.24 -8.79 38.92
CA LYS A 203 -9.08 -10.03 39.70
C LYS A 203 -7.86 -10.00 40.62
N HIS A 204 -7.12 -8.89 40.67
CA HIS A 204 -5.84 -8.84 41.37
C HIS A 204 -6.01 -8.91 42.90
N PRO A 205 -5.20 -9.70 43.64
CA PRO A 205 -5.33 -9.82 45.10
C PRO A 205 -5.05 -8.49 45.83
N ASP A 206 -4.08 -7.70 45.35
CA ASP A 206 -3.72 -6.41 45.93
C ASP A 206 -4.82 -5.35 45.68
N PRO A 207 -5.44 -4.76 46.72
CA PRO A 207 -6.44 -3.70 46.56
C PRO A 207 -5.88 -2.43 45.91
N ARG A 208 -4.58 -2.15 46.02
CA ARG A 208 -3.94 -0.99 45.38
C ARG A 208 -3.89 -1.10 43.87
N LEU A 209 -3.87 -2.32 43.32
CA LEU A 209 -3.91 -2.52 41.87
C LEU A 209 -5.35 -2.55 41.35
N ARG A 210 -6.28 -3.07 42.16
CA ARG A 210 -7.72 -3.04 41.83
C ARG A 210 -8.30 -1.64 41.68
N GLN A 211 -7.72 -0.63 42.32
CA GLN A 211 -8.19 0.76 42.20
C GLN A 211 -8.05 1.33 40.78
N PHE A 212 -7.22 0.72 39.92
CA PHE A 212 -7.01 1.15 38.53
C PHE A 212 -7.96 0.45 37.54
N HIS A 213 -8.81 -0.47 37.99
CA HIS A 213 -9.85 -1.07 37.18
C HIS A 213 -11.10 -0.17 37.17
N HIS A 214 -11.58 0.18 35.97
CA HIS A 214 -12.87 0.85 35.79
C HIS A 214 -13.85 -0.12 35.10
N GLU A 215 -15.05 -0.28 35.68
CA GLU A 215 -16.19 -1.05 35.14
C GLU A 215 -16.84 -0.36 33.94
#